data_AF-A0A840MPC8-F1
#
_entry.id   AF-A0A840MPC8-F1
#
_cell.length_a   1.000
_cell.length_b   1.000
_cell.length_c   1.000
_cell.angle_alpha   90.00
_cell.angle_beta   90.00
_cell.angle_gamma   90.00
#
_symmetry.space_group_name_H-M   'P 1'
#
loop_
_entity.id
_entity.type
_entity.pdbx_description
1 polymer ?
#
loop_
_entity_poly.entity_id
_entity_poly.type
_entity_poly.pdbx_seq_one_letter_code
_entity_poly.pdbx_strand_id
1 'polypeptide(L)'
;MRFPSLTALPDRMIRDRELLDQLIDPTARQRLPRDSRAFVRVDMSLRNYWHTLFDVCPDLLDMADPAGEQIFDGFMAWAAEQHLSMGWHFYLWVGRWLAQSPFQHQLTDALQEQLMAAAAARWAVLDRSPQVGVVLGRAASTGWVVGWKPNSLLAGRRVERIEVDSGLPSPEADLGLFYTNSFELDTFPGWQVLPK
;
A
#
# COMPACT_ATOMS: atom_id res chain seq x y z
N MET A 1 -1.57 9.64 26.72
CA MET A 1 -0.81 8.69 27.59
C MET A 1 0.58 8.55 26.98
N ARG A 2 1.65 8.94 27.69
CA ARG A 2 3.04 8.70 27.24
C ARG A 2 3.47 7.33 27.75
N PHE A 3 3.77 6.40 26.85
CA PHE A 3 4.37 5.11 27.21
C PHE A 3 5.84 5.32 27.64
N PRO A 4 6.35 4.55 28.60
CA PRO A 4 7.74 4.68 29.04
C PRO A 4 8.71 4.36 27.90
N SER A 5 9.87 5.02 27.93
CA SER A 5 10.96 4.83 26.97
C SER A 5 11.40 3.36 26.92
N LEU A 6 11.31 2.73 25.75
CA LEU A 6 11.64 1.32 25.48
C LEU A 6 13.12 0.97 25.74
N THR A 7 13.96 1.97 25.98
CA THR A 7 15.40 1.86 26.19
C THR A 7 15.80 1.42 27.61
N ALA A 8 14.85 1.35 28.55
CA ALA A 8 15.13 0.93 29.92
C ALA A 8 14.56 -0.48 30.19
N LEU A 9 15.48 -1.42 30.42
CA LEU A 9 15.31 -2.78 30.96
C LEU A 9 15.25 -3.91 29.91
N PRO A 10 16.34 -4.71 29.77
CA PRO A 10 16.40 -5.86 28.87
C PRO A 10 15.48 -7.03 29.26
N ASP A 11 14.89 -7.01 30.46
CA ASP A 11 14.19 -8.15 31.05
C ASP A 11 12.66 -7.97 31.19
N ARG A 12 12.10 -6.85 30.69
CA ARG A 12 10.64 -6.69 30.64
C ARG A 12 10.11 -7.34 29.38
N MET A 13 9.22 -8.33 29.52
CA MET A 13 8.47 -8.87 28.38
C MET A 13 7.57 -7.78 27.76
N ILE A 14 8.07 -7.14 26.69
CA ILE A 14 7.30 -6.16 25.92
C ILE A 14 6.19 -6.91 25.16
N ARG A 15 4.93 -6.52 25.37
CA ARG A 15 3.79 -7.13 24.69
C ARG A 15 3.65 -6.57 23.27
N ASP A 16 3.06 -7.34 22.36
CA ASP A 16 2.91 -6.95 20.96
C ASP A 16 2.13 -5.65 20.80
N ARG A 17 1.13 -5.42 21.64
CA ARG A 17 0.36 -4.16 21.66
C ARG A 17 1.22 -2.92 21.93
N GLU A 18 2.34 -3.08 22.65
CA GLU A 18 3.26 -1.99 22.99
C GLU A 18 4.26 -1.71 21.85
N LEU A 19 4.34 -2.62 20.88
CA LEU A 19 5.20 -2.51 19.70
C LEU A 19 4.47 -1.98 18.47
N LEU A 20 3.14 -1.84 18.49
CA LEU A 20 2.34 -1.57 17.28
C LEU A 20 2.89 -0.40 16.44
N ASP A 21 3.17 0.73 17.08
CA ASP A 21 3.72 1.91 16.38
C ASP A 21 5.13 1.66 15.85
N GLN A 22 5.91 0.79 16.50
CA GLN A 22 7.27 0.45 16.08
C GLN A 22 7.32 -0.58 14.96
N LEU A 23 6.26 -1.38 14.76
CA LEU A 23 6.22 -2.42 13.72
C LEU A 23 6.27 -1.85 12.30
N ILE A 24 5.94 -0.56 12.14
CA ILE A 24 5.96 0.17 10.87
C ILE A 24 6.97 1.34 10.87
N ASP A 25 7.77 1.50 11.91
CA ASP A 25 8.75 2.59 12.02
C ASP A 25 10.17 2.05 11.74
N PRO A 26 10.78 2.36 10.58
CA PRO A 26 12.13 1.90 10.26
C PRO A 26 13.19 2.33 11.30
N THR A 27 13.00 3.48 11.94
CA THR A 27 13.94 4.01 12.95
C THR A 27 13.92 3.21 14.25
N ALA A 28 12.88 2.40 14.49
CA ALA A 28 12.80 1.55 15.68
C ALA A 28 13.95 0.53 15.75
N ARG A 29 14.49 0.09 14.60
CA ARG A 29 15.69 -0.77 14.55
C ARG A 29 16.91 -0.15 15.21
N GLN A 30 17.03 1.18 15.18
CA GLN A 30 18.16 1.91 15.78
C GLN A 30 17.99 2.10 17.29
N ARG A 31 16.74 2.08 17.78
CA ARG A 31 16.39 2.34 19.18
C ARG A 31 16.34 1.08 20.05
N LEU A 32 16.17 -0.10 19.43
CA LEU A 32 16.02 -1.37 20.13
C LEU A 32 17.35 -2.16 20.16
N PRO A 33 17.72 -2.80 21.29
CA PRO A 33 18.89 -3.69 21.34
C PRO A 33 18.75 -4.85 20.36
N ARG A 34 19.80 -5.13 19.57
CA ARG A 34 19.79 -6.14 18.50
C ARG A 34 19.50 -7.57 18.98
N ASP A 35 19.84 -7.88 20.22
CA ASP A 35 19.62 -9.16 20.89
C ASP A 35 18.23 -9.27 21.55
N SER A 36 17.42 -8.21 21.52
CA SER A 36 16.09 -8.20 22.12
C SER A 36 15.02 -8.86 21.24
N ARG A 37 14.05 -9.53 21.87
CA ARG A 37 12.87 -10.09 21.16
C ARG A 37 12.05 -8.99 20.46
N ALA A 38 12.04 -7.77 21.00
CA ALA A 38 11.37 -6.62 20.40
C ALA A 38 12.03 -6.21 19.08
N PHE A 39 13.37 -6.16 19.03
CA PHE A 39 14.10 -5.90 17.79
C PHE A 39 13.77 -6.94 16.72
N VAL A 40 13.78 -8.23 17.07
CA VAL A 40 13.45 -9.31 16.11
C VAL A 40 12.06 -9.12 15.51
N ARG A 41 11.06 -8.77 16.32
CA ARG A 41 9.67 -8.56 15.86
C ARG A 41 9.54 -7.36 14.92
N VAL A 42 10.17 -6.24 15.28
CA VAL A 42 10.21 -5.03 14.45
C VAL A 42 10.93 -5.33 13.13
N ASP A 43 12.10 -5.99 13.18
CA ASP A 43 12.85 -6.33 11.97
C ASP A 43 12.07 -7.24 11.02
N MET A 44 11.41 -8.26 11.55
CA MET A 44 10.55 -9.16 10.77
C MET A 44 9.37 -8.40 10.13
N SER A 45 8.73 -7.51 10.88
CA SER A 45 7.60 -6.72 10.36
C SER A 45 8.03 -5.81 9.21
N LEU A 46 9.10 -5.03 9.39
CA LEU A 46 9.64 -4.15 8.36
C LEU A 46 10.10 -4.94 7.12
N ARG A 47 10.75 -6.09 7.32
CA ARG A 47 11.15 -6.98 6.22
C ARG A 47 9.95 -7.53 5.46
N ASN A 48 8.86 -7.87 6.14
CA ASN A 48 7.62 -8.29 5.46
C ASN A 48 7.05 -7.18 4.58
N TYR A 49 7.04 -5.92 5.05
CA TYR A 49 6.58 -4.79 4.23
C TYR A 49 7.52 -4.52 3.06
N TRP A 50 8.83 -4.65 3.27
CA TRP A 50 9.82 -4.55 2.20
C TRP A 50 9.55 -5.59 1.11
N HIS A 51 9.39 -6.87 1.47
CA HIS A 51 9.06 -7.93 0.52
C HIS A 51 7.70 -7.73 -0.13
N THR A 52 6.70 -7.28 0.64
CA THR A 52 5.38 -6.93 0.10
C THR A 52 5.52 -5.92 -1.03
N LEU A 53 6.37 -4.89 -0.86
CA LEU A 53 6.58 -3.89 -1.89
C LEU A 53 7.38 -4.43 -3.09
N PHE A 54 8.60 -4.89 -2.85
CA PHE A 54 9.56 -5.14 -3.92
C PHE A 54 9.40 -6.50 -4.60
N ASP A 55 8.83 -7.52 -3.95
CA ASP A 55 8.54 -8.78 -4.64
C ASP A 55 7.41 -8.60 -5.68
N VAL A 56 6.50 -7.63 -5.46
CA VAL A 56 5.37 -7.33 -6.36
C VAL A 56 5.70 -6.21 -7.35
N CYS A 57 6.51 -5.24 -6.95
CA CYS A 57 6.95 -4.12 -7.77
C CYS A 57 8.48 -4.04 -7.82
N PRO A 58 9.16 -5.03 -8.47
CA PRO A 58 10.62 -5.11 -8.47
C PRO A 58 11.29 -3.94 -9.19
N ASP A 59 10.63 -3.35 -10.19
CA ASP A 59 11.12 -2.18 -10.95
C ASP A 59 11.41 -0.97 -10.05
N LEU A 60 10.84 -0.91 -8.84
CA LEU A 60 11.19 0.11 -7.85
C LEU A 60 12.65 0.01 -7.38
N LEU A 61 13.27 -1.17 -7.44
CA LEU A 61 14.69 -1.35 -7.11
C LEU A 61 15.61 -0.70 -8.15
N ASP A 62 15.17 -0.58 -9.40
CA ASP A 62 15.94 0.10 -10.45
C ASP A 62 15.96 1.62 -10.23
N MET A 63 14.94 2.17 -9.57
CA MET A 63 14.85 3.58 -9.19
C MET A 63 15.57 3.90 -7.88
N ALA A 64 15.67 2.92 -6.99
CA ALA A 64 16.26 3.04 -5.66
C ALA A 64 17.76 2.69 -5.66
N ASP A 65 18.37 2.67 -4.47
CA ASP A 65 19.58 1.89 -4.26
C ASP A 65 19.31 0.38 -4.41
N PRO A 66 20.33 -0.46 -4.66
CA PRO A 66 20.15 -1.90 -4.81
C PRO A 66 19.50 -2.62 -3.61
N ALA A 67 19.49 -2.01 -2.42
CA ALA A 67 18.82 -2.56 -1.24
C ALA A 67 17.39 -2.02 -1.05
N GLY A 68 16.95 -1.07 -1.87
CA GLY A 68 15.62 -0.46 -1.81
C GLY A 68 15.38 0.43 -0.59
N GLU A 69 16.43 0.76 0.18
CA GLU A 69 16.30 1.45 1.46
C GLU A 69 15.78 2.89 1.29
N GLN A 70 16.24 3.61 0.26
CA GLN A 70 15.81 5.00 0.04
C GLN A 70 14.31 5.11 -0.23
N ILE A 71 13.73 4.18 -0.99
CA ILE A 71 12.28 4.13 -1.24
C ILE A 71 11.56 3.66 0.01
N PHE A 72 11.99 2.55 0.59
CA PHE A 72 11.28 1.93 1.69
C PHE A 72 11.26 2.81 2.94
N ASP A 73 12.42 3.27 3.41
CA ASP A 73 12.51 4.08 4.63
C ASP A 73 11.85 5.45 4.43
N GLY A 74 12.06 6.06 3.26
CA GLY A 74 11.44 7.34 2.90
C GLY A 74 9.91 7.26 2.88
N PHE A 75 9.35 6.23 2.27
CA PHE A 75 7.91 5.99 2.26
C PHE A 75 7.37 5.72 3.66
N MET A 76 8.00 4.82 4.43
CA MET A 76 7.49 4.44 5.75
C MET A 76 7.52 5.62 6.73
N ALA A 77 8.54 6.48 6.66
CA ALA A 77 8.61 7.72 7.43
C ALA A 77 7.46 8.66 7.06
N TRP A 78 7.26 8.93 5.76
CA TRP A 78 6.15 9.76 5.29
C TRP A 78 4.78 9.21 5.68
N ALA A 79 4.57 7.90 5.53
CA ALA A 79 3.29 7.27 5.83
C ALA A 79 2.95 7.33 7.33
N ALA A 80 3.97 7.26 8.20
CA ALA A 80 3.80 7.47 9.64
C ALA A 80 3.37 8.90 9.96
N GLU A 81 3.99 9.92 9.34
CA GLU A 81 3.61 11.33 9.47
C GLU A 81 2.18 11.60 9.00
N GLN A 82 1.75 10.90 7.94
CA GLN A 82 0.40 11.03 7.38
C GLN A 82 -0.66 10.18 8.11
N HIS A 83 -0.24 9.39 9.12
CA HIS A 83 -1.08 8.44 9.86
C HIS A 83 -1.84 7.46 8.96
N LEU A 84 -1.16 6.93 7.93
CA LEU A 84 -1.78 6.04 6.95
C LEU A 84 -1.87 4.61 7.45
N SER A 85 -2.97 3.94 7.10
CA SER A 85 -3.14 2.52 7.28
C SER A 85 -2.40 1.72 6.19
N MET A 86 -1.67 0.68 6.61
CA MET A 86 -0.94 -0.23 5.72
C MET A 86 -1.81 -1.40 5.21
N GLY A 87 -3.11 -1.13 5.04
CA GLY A 87 -4.09 -2.05 4.48
C GLY A 87 -3.91 -2.22 2.98
N TRP A 88 -4.98 -2.59 2.26
CA TRP A 88 -4.87 -2.84 0.81
C TRP A 88 -4.40 -1.62 0.00
N HIS A 89 -4.63 -0.40 0.49
CA HIS A 89 -4.19 0.87 -0.13
C HIS A 89 -2.68 1.08 -0.14
N PHE A 90 -1.89 0.22 0.52
CA PHE A 90 -0.43 0.37 0.67
C PHE A 90 0.28 0.81 -0.61
N TYR A 91 0.06 0.12 -1.74
CA TYR A 91 0.74 0.48 -3.00
C TYR A 91 0.26 1.82 -3.58
N LEU A 92 -1.00 2.21 -3.32
CA LEU A 92 -1.52 3.54 -3.72
C LEU A 92 -0.84 4.64 -2.93
N TRP A 93 -0.56 4.39 -1.65
CA TRP A 93 0.22 5.30 -0.81
C TRP A 93 1.66 5.40 -1.26
N VAL A 94 2.28 4.30 -1.67
CA VAL A 94 3.63 4.32 -2.26
C VAL A 94 3.61 5.17 -3.55
N GLY A 95 2.67 4.95 -4.47
CA GLY A 95 2.56 5.73 -5.70
C GLY A 95 2.35 7.22 -5.44
N ARG A 96 1.49 7.58 -4.48
CA ARG A 96 1.28 8.97 -4.06
C ARG A 96 2.56 9.59 -3.48
N TRP A 97 3.29 8.86 -2.66
CA TRP A 97 4.55 9.34 -2.10
C TRP A 97 5.63 9.51 -3.18
N LEU A 98 5.76 8.56 -4.11
CA LEU A 98 6.72 8.65 -5.22
C LEU A 98 6.48 9.89 -6.08
N ALA A 99 5.21 10.26 -6.31
CA ALA A 99 4.83 11.42 -7.11
C ALA A 99 5.23 12.79 -6.50
N GLN A 100 5.58 12.82 -5.22
CA GLN A 100 5.99 14.04 -4.49
C GLN A 100 7.39 13.90 -3.87
N SER A 101 8.11 12.82 -4.17
CA SER A 101 9.45 12.56 -3.66
C SER A 101 10.50 12.84 -4.75
N PRO A 102 11.81 12.75 -4.44
CA PRO A 102 12.86 12.87 -5.45
C PRO A 102 12.74 11.87 -6.61
N PHE A 103 11.92 10.83 -6.48
CA PHE A 103 11.68 9.82 -7.51
C PHE A 103 10.62 10.19 -8.54
N GLN A 104 9.94 11.35 -8.41
CA GLN A 104 8.81 11.74 -9.26
C GLN A 104 9.09 11.67 -10.77
N HIS A 105 10.32 11.99 -11.20
CA HIS A 105 10.69 12.01 -12.62
C HIS A 105 10.89 10.61 -13.22
N GLN A 106 11.06 9.60 -12.37
CA GLN A 106 11.21 8.19 -12.74
C GLN A 106 9.89 7.42 -12.61
N LEU A 107 8.86 8.04 -12.01
CA LEU A 107 7.54 7.45 -11.84
C LEU A 107 6.77 7.47 -13.16
N THR A 108 6.91 6.40 -13.93
CA THR A 108 6.20 6.24 -15.21
C THR A 108 4.72 5.90 -15.00
N ASP A 109 3.90 6.09 -16.04
CA ASP A 109 2.50 5.68 -16.02
C ASP A 109 2.32 4.18 -15.85
N ALA A 110 3.19 3.39 -16.49
CA ALA A 110 3.19 1.93 -16.36
C ALA A 110 3.46 1.49 -14.91
N LEU A 111 4.42 2.13 -14.24
CA LEU A 111 4.73 1.84 -12.84
C LEU A 111 3.59 2.26 -11.90
N GLN A 112 2.97 3.41 -12.13
CA GLN A 112 1.78 3.82 -11.37
C GLN A 112 0.63 2.83 -11.54
N GLU A 113 0.41 2.36 -12.76
CA GLU A 113 -0.60 1.35 -13.03
C GLU A 113 -0.28 0.01 -12.35
N GLN A 114 0.98 -0.41 -12.34
CA GLN A 114 1.42 -1.60 -11.61
C GLN A 114 1.15 -1.49 -10.11
N LEU A 115 1.42 -0.33 -9.50
CA LEU A 115 1.09 -0.05 -8.10
C LEU A 115 -0.42 -0.09 -7.85
N MET A 116 -1.22 0.47 -8.76
CA MET A 116 -2.69 0.38 -8.69
C MET A 116 -3.17 -1.07 -8.80
N ALA A 117 -2.60 -1.85 -9.72
CA ALA A 117 -2.93 -3.26 -9.91
C ALA A 117 -2.56 -4.10 -8.68
N ALA A 118 -1.41 -3.84 -8.06
CA ALA A 118 -0.99 -4.49 -6.83
C ALA A 118 -1.95 -4.19 -5.66
N ALA A 119 -2.40 -2.94 -5.52
CA ALA A 119 -3.41 -2.57 -4.55
C ALA A 119 -4.76 -3.27 -4.80
N ALA A 120 -5.23 -3.28 -6.04
CA ALA A 120 -6.47 -3.92 -6.44
C ALA A 120 -6.45 -5.44 -6.18
N ALA A 121 -5.33 -6.11 -6.53
CA ALA A 121 -5.12 -7.52 -6.24
C ALA A 121 -5.13 -7.80 -4.73
N ARG A 122 -4.53 -6.92 -3.93
CA ARG A 122 -4.49 -7.05 -2.47
C ARG A 122 -5.86 -6.82 -1.84
N TRP A 123 -6.63 -5.86 -2.35
CA TRP A 123 -8.02 -5.64 -1.93
C TRP A 123 -8.86 -6.91 -2.11
N ALA A 124 -8.78 -7.55 -3.28
CA ALA A 124 -9.55 -8.75 -3.59
C ALA A 124 -9.28 -9.92 -2.62
N VAL A 125 -8.12 -9.94 -1.95
CA VAL A 125 -7.76 -10.96 -0.95
C VAL A 125 -8.24 -10.58 0.45
N LEU A 126 -8.01 -9.33 0.84
CA LEU A 126 -8.18 -8.86 2.21
C LEU A 126 -9.62 -8.46 2.52
N ASP A 127 -10.34 -7.93 1.52
CA ASP A 127 -11.68 -7.42 1.72
C ASP A 127 -12.68 -8.55 2.01
N ARG A 128 -13.49 -8.33 3.05
CA ARG A 128 -14.53 -9.28 3.52
C ARG A 128 -15.95 -8.75 3.32
N SER A 129 -16.10 -7.60 2.68
CA SER A 129 -17.41 -7.03 2.37
C SER A 129 -18.11 -7.81 1.25
N PRO A 130 -19.41 -7.56 1.02
CA PRO A 130 -20.14 -8.13 -0.13
C PRO A 130 -19.67 -7.62 -1.50
N GLN A 131 -18.87 -6.55 -1.56
CA GLN A 131 -18.39 -5.99 -2.82
C GLN A 131 -17.55 -7.02 -3.56
N VAL A 132 -17.78 -7.17 -4.87
CA VAL A 132 -17.10 -8.17 -5.70
C VAL A 132 -15.95 -7.57 -6.49
N GLY A 133 -15.94 -6.24 -6.68
CA GLY A 133 -14.88 -5.51 -7.35
C GLY A 133 -14.55 -4.18 -6.70
N VAL A 134 -13.29 -3.77 -6.83
CA VAL A 134 -12.81 -2.40 -6.59
C VAL A 134 -12.31 -1.83 -7.91
N VAL A 135 -12.74 -0.62 -8.22
CA VAL A 135 -12.32 0.14 -9.39
C VAL A 135 -11.46 1.31 -8.92
N LEU A 136 -10.29 1.46 -9.52
CA LEU A 136 -9.33 2.52 -9.24
C LEU A 136 -9.16 3.37 -10.50
N GLY A 137 -9.35 4.68 -10.34
CA GLY A 137 -9.13 5.67 -11.38
C GLY A 137 -8.07 6.67 -10.96
N ARG A 138 -7.35 7.21 -11.95
CA ARG A 138 -6.36 8.28 -11.77
C ARG A 138 -6.75 9.47 -12.64
N ALA A 139 -6.62 10.69 -12.13
CA ALA A 139 -7.02 11.90 -12.85
C ALA A 139 -6.29 12.05 -14.20
N ALA A 140 -5.01 11.64 -14.25
CA ALA A 140 -4.15 11.70 -15.43
C ALA A 140 -4.21 10.43 -16.33
N SER A 141 -5.24 9.57 -16.22
CA SER A 141 -5.38 8.35 -17.02
C SER A 141 -6.81 8.19 -17.54
N THR A 142 -6.95 7.69 -18.77
CA THR A 142 -8.25 7.30 -19.36
C THR A 142 -8.63 5.86 -19.04
N GLY A 143 -7.68 5.06 -18.54
CA GLY A 143 -7.92 3.67 -18.14
C GLY A 143 -8.18 3.55 -16.65
N TRP A 144 -9.07 2.62 -16.30
CA TRP A 144 -9.32 2.19 -14.92
C TRP A 144 -8.64 0.86 -14.65
N VAL A 145 -8.17 0.68 -13.41
CA VAL A 145 -7.66 -0.59 -12.91
C VAL A 145 -8.72 -1.22 -12.02
N VAL A 146 -9.09 -2.45 -12.30
CA VAL A 146 -10.19 -3.14 -11.62
C VAL A 146 -9.70 -4.43 -11.01
N GLY A 147 -9.87 -4.56 -9.69
CA GLY A 147 -9.56 -5.79 -8.96
C GLY A 147 -10.85 -6.55 -8.64
N TRP A 148 -10.88 -7.82 -8.98
CA TRP A 148 -12.03 -8.69 -8.78
C TRP A 148 -11.72 -9.78 -7.75
N LYS A 149 -12.69 -10.04 -6.87
CA LYS A 149 -12.67 -11.24 -6.02
C LYS A 149 -12.87 -12.50 -6.88
N PRO A 150 -12.35 -13.65 -6.45
CA PRO A 150 -12.64 -14.92 -7.10
C PRO A 150 -14.16 -15.18 -7.12
N ASN A 151 -14.70 -15.50 -8.30
CA ASN A 151 -16.10 -15.84 -8.49
C ASN A 151 -16.35 -17.36 -8.60
N SER A 152 -15.28 -18.16 -8.54
CA SER A 152 -15.33 -19.62 -8.49
C SER A 152 -14.09 -20.16 -7.78
N LEU A 153 -14.14 -21.42 -7.32
CA LEU A 153 -13.00 -22.08 -6.66
C LEU A 153 -11.80 -22.29 -7.58
N LEU A 154 -12.02 -22.27 -8.90
CA LEU A 154 -10.98 -22.44 -9.92
C LEU A 154 -10.46 -21.10 -10.43
N ALA A 155 -11.20 -20.00 -10.22
CA ALA A 155 -10.79 -18.69 -10.64
C ALA A 155 -9.69 -18.15 -9.71
N GLY A 156 -8.58 -17.73 -10.29
CA GLY A 156 -7.59 -16.93 -9.62
C GLY A 156 -8.09 -15.50 -9.35
N ARG A 157 -7.27 -14.73 -8.64
CA ARG A 157 -7.43 -13.28 -8.56
C ARG A 157 -7.32 -12.68 -9.95
N ARG A 158 -8.17 -11.71 -10.26
CA ARG A 158 -8.18 -11.05 -11.56
C ARG A 158 -8.03 -9.55 -11.37
N VAL A 159 -7.06 -8.98 -12.06
CA VAL A 159 -6.91 -7.53 -12.20
C VAL A 159 -6.92 -7.20 -13.68
N GLU A 160 -7.71 -6.21 -14.07
CA GLU A 160 -7.92 -5.81 -15.45
C GLU A 160 -7.71 -4.30 -15.60
N ARG A 161 -7.10 -3.90 -16.72
CA ARG A 161 -7.14 -2.53 -17.20
C ARG A 161 -8.32 -2.41 -18.16
N ILE A 162 -9.19 -1.43 -17.93
CA ILE A 162 -10.34 -1.15 -18.78
C ILE A 162 -10.18 0.25 -19.32
N GLU A 163 -10.19 0.39 -20.65
CA GLU A 163 -10.29 1.69 -21.29
C GLU A 163 -11.72 2.19 -21.18
N VAL A 164 -11.85 3.46 -20.82
CA VAL A 164 -13.15 4.07 -20.52
C VAL A 164 -13.51 5.04 -21.63
N ASP A 165 -14.76 4.98 -22.08
CA ASP A 165 -15.27 5.89 -23.10
C ASP A 165 -15.13 7.35 -22.66
N SER A 166 -14.83 8.21 -23.63
CA SER A 166 -14.73 9.65 -23.43
C SER A 166 -16.06 10.21 -22.91
N GLY A 167 -16.12 10.56 -21.63
CA GLY A 167 -17.31 11.15 -21.02
C GLY A 167 -17.52 10.84 -19.53
N LEU A 168 -16.87 9.79 -19.00
CA LEU A 168 -16.87 9.57 -17.55
C LEU A 168 -15.94 10.56 -16.85
N PRO A 169 -16.35 11.10 -15.68
CA PRO A 169 -15.56 12.10 -14.99
C PRO A 169 -14.27 11.48 -14.45
N SER A 170 -13.17 12.23 -14.52
CA SER A 170 -11.95 11.92 -13.77
C SER A 170 -12.18 12.12 -12.27
N PRO A 171 -11.44 11.42 -11.38
CA PRO A 171 -11.42 11.75 -9.97
C PRO A 171 -11.01 13.21 -9.73
N GLU A 172 -11.63 13.89 -8.77
CA GLU A 172 -11.26 15.28 -8.39
C GLU A 172 -9.88 15.34 -7.72
N ALA A 173 -9.54 14.29 -6.95
CA ALA A 173 -8.20 14.06 -6.43
C ALA A 173 -7.35 13.30 -7.45
N ASP A 174 -6.04 13.18 -7.20
CA ASP A 174 -5.13 12.40 -8.07
C ASP A 174 -5.61 10.95 -8.29
N LEU A 175 -6.18 10.33 -7.24
CA LEU A 175 -6.74 8.99 -7.28
C LEU A 175 -8.17 8.99 -6.72
N GLY A 176 -9.02 8.20 -7.35
CA GLY A 176 -10.37 7.89 -6.88
C GLY A 176 -10.61 6.38 -6.90
N LEU A 177 -11.56 5.94 -6.08
CA LEU A 177 -12.02 4.56 -6.10
C LEU A 177 -13.53 4.46 -5.99
N PHE A 178 -14.09 3.35 -6.45
CA PHE A 178 -15.42 2.92 -6.05
C PHE A 178 -15.49 1.40 -6.03
N TYR A 179 -16.58 0.87 -5.49
CA TYR A 179 -16.80 -0.56 -5.36
C TYR A 179 -18.04 -0.97 -6.14
N THR A 180 -18.05 -2.22 -6.61
CA THR A 180 -19.19 -2.82 -7.31
C THR A 180 -19.62 -4.13 -6.67
N ASN A 181 -20.91 -4.44 -6.79
CA ASN A 181 -21.54 -5.70 -6.39
C ASN A 181 -21.81 -6.64 -7.57
N SER A 182 -21.51 -6.20 -8.79
CA SER A 182 -21.60 -6.98 -10.01
C SER A 182 -20.21 -7.23 -10.57
N PHE A 183 -20.01 -8.38 -11.23
CA PHE A 183 -18.81 -8.67 -12.02
C PHE A 183 -18.79 -7.95 -13.37
N GLU A 184 -19.81 -7.14 -13.63
CA GLU A 184 -19.97 -6.23 -14.75
C GLU A 184 -19.96 -4.77 -14.23
N LEU A 185 -19.48 -3.84 -15.06
CA LEU A 185 -19.35 -2.42 -14.71
C LEU A 185 -20.41 -1.58 -15.42
N ASP A 186 -21.68 -1.83 -15.09
CA ASP A 186 -22.80 -1.19 -15.77
C ASP A 186 -23.18 0.16 -15.16
N THR A 187 -22.64 0.47 -13.99
CA THR A 187 -22.97 1.68 -13.22
C THR A 187 -21.73 2.34 -12.68
N PHE A 188 -21.69 3.66 -12.79
CA PHE A 188 -20.66 4.50 -12.19
C PHE A 188 -21.27 5.29 -11.02
N PRO A 189 -21.00 4.89 -9.76
CA PRO A 189 -21.62 5.52 -8.59
C PRO A 189 -20.95 6.83 -8.17
N GLY A 190 -19.92 7.27 -8.89
CA GLY A 190 -19.06 8.40 -8.51
C GLY A 190 -17.78 7.95 -7.79
N TRP A 191 -16.77 8.81 -7.84
CA TRP A 191 -15.49 8.58 -7.18
C TRP A 191 -15.57 8.82 -5.68
N GLN A 192 -14.94 7.94 -4.91
CA GLN A 192 -14.67 8.10 -3.49
C GLN A 192 -13.18 8.39 -3.28
N VAL A 193 -12.89 9.15 -2.22
CA VAL A 193 -11.52 9.39 -1.79
C VAL A 193 -10.93 8.14 -1.13
N LEU A 194 -9.61 7.98 -1.26
CA LEU A 194 -8.90 6.92 -0.55
C LEU A 194 -9.00 7.13 0.98
N PRO A 195 -9.46 6.12 1.74
CA PRO A 195 -9.50 6.20 3.20
C PRO A 195 -8.08 6.11 3.76
N LYS A 196 -7.76 6.96 4.73
CA LYS A 196 -6.47 6.96 5.44
C LYS A 196 -6.35 5.76 6.36
#